data_AF-A0AAD0WKD2-F1
#
_entry.id   AF-A0AAD0WKD2-F1
#
_cell.length_a   1.000
_cell.length_b   1.000
_cell.length_c   1.000
_cell.angle_alpha   90.00
_cell.angle_beta   90.00
_cell.angle_gamma   90.00
#
_symmetry.space_group_name_H-M   'P 1'
#
loop_
_entity.id
_entity.type
_entity.pdbx_description
1 polymer ?
#
loop_
_entity_poly.entity_id
_entity_poly.type
_entity_poly.pdbx_seq_one_letter_code
_entity_poly.pdbx_strand_id
1 'polypeptide(L)'
;MENIREINRVDKSHIKLSYVTHFYCNQSDIESVTSLLREYEQYSPELLDVIQFVIVDDGSPVSYDIPEFNLNLIWIKINENIPWNQAGARNLGVLYAKSDKIVMTDLDHIIHENTLRYMADRRNPGRTFFKLYRNSPENPQKIYKGHSNLFFMSRARFMRFFGYDEEFAGNYGAEDYRFVKYQKYHGSIQRYLSKKYLCSERNVNRNKSYHTLERDLSANTPVDDKKKHEIETYGEEFGHSRMFLNFSWSIVKNVHRTPPARKKNTLWKPMWWFRYLFGFLAR
;
A
#
# COMPACT_ATOMS: atom_id res chain seq x y z
N MET A 1 3.14 -24.46 -23.87
CA MET A 1 1.90 -23.71 -23.55
C MET A 1 1.14 -24.49 -22.49
N GLU A 2 1.67 -24.49 -21.27
CA GLU A 2 1.14 -25.27 -20.16
C GLU A 2 0.21 -24.40 -19.29
N ASN A 3 -1.06 -24.80 -19.26
CA ASN A 3 -2.11 -24.50 -18.29
C ASN A 3 -2.11 -23.12 -17.59
N ILE A 4 -2.48 -22.07 -18.35
CA ILE A 4 -3.20 -20.91 -17.80
C ILE A 4 -4.66 -21.32 -17.54
N ARG A 5 -4.90 -22.30 -16.65
CA ARG A 5 -6.24 -22.81 -16.34
C ARG A 5 -6.33 -23.19 -14.86
N GLU A 6 -6.42 -22.16 -14.03
CA GLU A 6 -7.21 -22.06 -12.80
C GLU A 6 -6.63 -20.91 -11.97
N ILE A 7 -6.84 -19.67 -12.42
CA ILE A 7 -6.90 -18.59 -11.44
C ILE A 7 -8.16 -18.89 -10.63
N ASN A 8 -8.00 -19.61 -9.52
CA ASN A 8 -9.03 -19.89 -8.54
C ASN A 8 -9.77 -18.58 -8.25
N ARG A 9 -10.94 -18.39 -8.87
CA ARG A 9 -11.74 -17.16 -8.75
C ARG A 9 -12.41 -17.15 -7.39
N VAL A 10 -11.62 -16.93 -6.35
CA VAL A 10 -12.08 -16.88 -4.97
C VAL A 10 -12.68 -15.50 -4.71
N ASP A 11 -13.92 -15.47 -4.24
CA ASP A 11 -14.53 -14.24 -3.76
C ASP A 11 -13.76 -13.66 -2.57
N LYS A 12 -13.45 -12.37 -2.65
CA LYS A 12 -12.71 -11.61 -1.63
C LYS A 12 -13.53 -10.54 -0.95
N SER A 13 -14.85 -10.58 -1.07
CA SER A 13 -15.78 -9.62 -0.44
C SER A 13 -15.66 -9.50 1.09
N HIS A 14 -15.08 -10.51 1.75
CA HIS A 14 -14.83 -10.51 3.20
C HIS A 14 -13.58 -9.70 3.61
N ILE A 15 -12.68 -9.37 2.68
CA ILE A 15 -11.47 -8.60 2.96
C ILE A 15 -11.85 -7.16 3.27
N LYS A 16 -11.57 -6.73 4.50
CA LYS A 16 -11.89 -5.39 5.01
C LYS A 16 -10.74 -4.40 4.87
N LEU A 17 -9.50 -4.87 4.79
CA LEU A 17 -8.29 -4.04 4.67
C LEU A 17 -7.29 -4.72 3.75
N SER A 18 -6.64 -3.96 2.87
CA SER A 18 -5.49 -4.43 2.10
C SER A 18 -4.23 -3.71 2.58
N TYR A 19 -3.31 -4.48 3.15
CA TYR A 19 -1.95 -4.06 3.45
C TYR A 19 -1.11 -4.18 2.18
N VAL A 20 -0.45 -3.09 1.79
CA VAL A 20 0.36 -3.01 0.57
C VAL A 20 1.77 -2.62 0.97
N THR A 21 2.74 -3.42 0.56
CA THR A 21 4.15 -3.06 0.63
C THR A 21 4.87 -3.56 -0.62
N HIS A 22 6.06 -3.06 -0.81
CA HIS A 22 6.91 -3.41 -1.93
C HIS A 22 8.35 -3.53 -1.44
N PHE A 23 9.16 -4.22 -2.21
CA PHE A 23 10.56 -4.38 -1.92
C PHE A 23 11.35 -4.56 -3.20
N TYR A 24 12.62 -4.20 -3.13
CA TYR A 24 13.60 -4.55 -4.15
C TYR A 24 14.81 -5.14 -3.42
N CYS A 25 15.28 -6.28 -3.90
CA CYS A 25 16.45 -6.94 -3.38
C CYS A 25 17.41 -7.25 -4.53
N ASN A 26 18.59 -6.66 -4.50
CA ASN A 26 19.72 -7.04 -5.34
C ASN A 26 20.78 -7.85 -4.56
N GLN A 27 20.40 -8.34 -3.37
CA GLN A 27 21.24 -9.10 -2.46
C GLN A 27 20.78 -10.57 -2.38
N SER A 28 21.40 -11.39 -1.52
CA SER A 28 21.25 -12.85 -1.57
C SER A 28 19.90 -13.42 -1.11
N ASP A 29 19.09 -12.69 -0.34
CA ASP A 29 17.86 -13.22 0.25
C ASP A 29 16.73 -12.20 0.41
N ILE A 30 15.53 -12.71 0.68
CA ILE A 30 14.31 -11.93 0.91
C ILE A 30 13.91 -11.92 2.41
N GLU A 31 14.87 -12.05 3.32
CA GLU A 31 14.60 -12.19 4.77
C GLU A 31 13.80 -10.99 5.33
N SER A 32 14.07 -9.78 4.83
CA SER A 32 13.41 -8.55 5.28
C SER A 32 11.89 -8.58 5.13
N VAL A 33 11.38 -9.15 4.04
CA VAL A 33 9.94 -9.31 3.78
C VAL A 33 9.39 -10.59 4.39
N THR A 34 10.14 -11.70 4.37
CA THR A 34 9.63 -12.96 4.93
C THR A 34 9.49 -12.88 6.45
N SER A 35 10.48 -12.31 7.16
CA SER A 35 10.39 -12.06 8.61
C SER A 35 9.21 -11.16 8.98
N LEU A 36 8.91 -10.13 8.17
CA LEU A 36 7.76 -9.25 8.38
C LEU A 36 6.44 -10.03 8.32
N LEU A 37 6.30 -10.88 7.30
CA LEU A 37 5.11 -11.69 7.13
C LEU A 37 4.97 -12.74 8.26
N ARG A 38 6.09 -13.30 8.73
CA ARG A 38 6.09 -14.19 9.91
C ARG A 38 5.65 -13.47 11.19
N GLU A 39 6.04 -12.23 11.38
CA GLU A 39 5.55 -11.40 12.49
C GLU A 39 4.04 -11.17 12.38
N TYR A 40 3.51 -10.90 11.18
CA TYR A 40 2.07 -10.76 10.98
C TYR A 40 1.28 -12.06 11.18
N GLU A 41 1.83 -13.23 10.87
CA GLU A 41 1.18 -14.52 11.15
C GLU A 41 0.89 -14.78 12.63
N GLN A 42 1.56 -14.06 13.53
CA GLN A 42 1.31 -14.14 14.97
C GLN A 42 0.06 -13.38 15.41
N TYR A 43 -0.55 -12.59 14.52
CA TYR A 43 -1.75 -11.82 14.86
C TYR A 43 -2.96 -12.74 14.92
N SER A 44 -4.01 -12.32 15.61
CA SER A 44 -5.20 -13.15 15.79
C SER A 44 -5.79 -13.65 14.45
N PRO A 45 -6.22 -14.92 14.38
CA PRO A 45 -6.78 -15.52 13.17
C PRO A 45 -7.95 -14.71 12.58
N GLU A 46 -8.84 -14.16 13.42
CA GLU A 46 -10.01 -13.41 12.96
C GLU A 46 -9.64 -12.12 12.24
N LEU A 47 -8.50 -11.52 12.62
CA LEU A 47 -7.97 -10.36 11.91
C LEU A 47 -7.34 -10.76 10.59
N LEU A 48 -6.53 -11.83 10.57
CA LEU A 48 -5.86 -12.33 9.37
C LEU A 48 -6.86 -12.81 8.31
N ASP A 49 -8.02 -13.31 8.73
CA ASP A 49 -9.11 -13.72 7.83
C ASP A 49 -9.67 -12.54 7.01
N VAL A 50 -9.57 -11.30 7.50
CA VAL A 50 -10.16 -10.10 6.85
C VAL A 50 -9.13 -9.10 6.35
N ILE A 51 -7.83 -9.37 6.49
CA ILE A 51 -6.75 -8.57 5.94
C ILE A 51 -6.14 -9.31 4.75
N GLN A 52 -5.96 -8.61 3.63
CA GLN A 52 -5.13 -9.07 2.54
C GLN A 52 -3.75 -8.42 2.62
N PHE A 53 -2.70 -9.19 2.40
CA PHE A 53 -1.33 -8.72 2.22
C PHE A 53 -1.00 -8.75 0.72
N VAL A 54 -0.62 -7.60 0.18
CA VAL A 54 -0.18 -7.41 -1.21
C VAL A 54 1.30 -7.06 -1.17
N ILE A 55 2.13 -7.97 -1.66
CA ILE A 55 3.58 -7.83 -1.68
C ILE A 55 4.01 -7.69 -3.13
N VAL A 56 4.73 -6.61 -3.43
CA VAL A 56 5.26 -6.35 -4.77
C VAL A 56 6.78 -6.41 -4.73
N ASP A 57 7.35 -7.37 -5.44
CA ASP A 57 8.76 -7.36 -5.81
C ASP A 57 8.93 -6.38 -6.98
N ASP A 58 9.66 -5.29 -6.74
CA ASP A 58 9.93 -4.19 -7.65
C ASP A 58 11.08 -4.49 -8.62
N GLY A 59 11.06 -5.67 -9.24
CA GLY A 59 12.03 -6.04 -10.28
C GLY A 59 13.36 -6.58 -9.75
N SER A 60 13.37 -7.23 -8.58
CA SER A 60 14.57 -7.83 -8.00
C SER A 60 15.27 -8.78 -8.99
N PRO A 61 16.57 -8.60 -9.26
CA PRO A 61 17.31 -9.43 -10.21
C PRO A 61 17.62 -10.83 -9.68
N VAL A 62 17.39 -11.07 -8.38
CA VAL A 62 17.72 -12.34 -7.73
C VAL A 62 16.54 -13.32 -7.77
N SER A 63 16.87 -14.60 -7.78
CA SER A 63 15.91 -15.70 -7.63
C SER A 63 15.81 -16.10 -6.17
N TYR A 64 14.62 -16.41 -5.72
CA TYR A 64 14.34 -16.78 -4.33
C TYR A 64 13.07 -17.63 -4.26
N ASP A 65 12.99 -18.46 -3.22
CA ASP A 65 11.79 -19.23 -2.92
C ASP A 65 10.88 -18.48 -1.94
N ILE A 66 9.58 -18.45 -2.23
CA ILE A 66 8.59 -17.83 -1.37
C ILE A 66 8.02 -18.90 -0.43
N PRO A 67 8.31 -18.84 0.89
CA PRO A 67 7.87 -19.87 1.81
C PRO A 67 6.34 -19.87 1.99
N GLU A 68 5.78 -20.92 2.58
CA GLU A 68 4.35 -20.99 2.86
C GLU A 68 3.95 -20.05 3.99
N PHE A 69 2.83 -19.35 3.81
CA PHE A 69 2.25 -18.41 4.77
C PHE A 69 0.77 -18.67 4.97
N ASN A 70 0.33 -18.66 6.23
CA ASN A 70 -1.06 -18.69 6.65
C ASN A 70 -1.68 -17.29 6.61
N LEU A 71 -1.60 -16.61 5.46
CA LEU A 71 -2.09 -15.26 5.22
C LEU A 71 -2.94 -15.21 3.96
N ASN A 72 -3.85 -14.23 3.86
CA ASN A 72 -4.45 -13.86 2.58
C ASN A 72 -3.41 -13.05 1.77
N LEU A 73 -2.52 -13.75 1.07
CA LEU A 73 -1.32 -13.18 0.46
C LEU A 73 -1.42 -13.21 -1.06
N ILE A 74 -1.11 -12.09 -1.70
CA ILE A 74 -0.71 -12.07 -3.11
C ILE A 74 0.71 -11.50 -3.20
N TRP A 75 1.56 -12.22 -3.93
CA TRP A 75 2.92 -11.81 -4.24
C TRP A 75 3.04 -11.61 -5.74
N ILE A 76 3.48 -10.43 -6.13
CA ILE A 76 3.56 -9.98 -7.51
C ILE A 76 5.00 -9.58 -7.77
N LYS A 77 5.55 -9.98 -8.91
CA LYS A 77 6.89 -9.58 -9.35
C LYS A 77 6.78 -8.74 -10.60
N ILE A 78 7.32 -7.53 -10.57
CA ILE A 78 7.57 -6.73 -11.77
C ILE A 78 8.69 -7.41 -12.56
N ASN A 79 8.51 -7.53 -13.88
CA ASN A 79 9.44 -8.30 -14.71
C ASN A 79 10.68 -7.46 -15.09
N GLU A 80 10.54 -6.14 -15.13
CA GLU A 80 11.58 -5.17 -15.46
C GLU A 80 12.30 -4.68 -14.20
N ASN A 81 13.63 -4.63 -14.23
CA ASN A 81 14.44 -4.00 -13.19
C ASN A 81 14.54 -2.49 -13.47
N ILE A 82 13.57 -1.73 -12.96
CA ILE A 82 13.51 -0.27 -13.11
C ILE A 82 14.09 0.37 -11.85
N PRO A 83 15.17 1.16 -11.93
CA PRO A 83 15.70 1.86 -10.76
C PRO A 83 14.63 2.76 -10.13
N TRP A 84 14.57 2.81 -8.80
CA TRP A 84 13.69 3.73 -8.07
C TRP A 84 12.20 3.68 -8.48
N ASN A 85 11.66 2.49 -8.73
CA ASN A 85 10.28 2.30 -9.23
C ASN A 85 9.21 2.14 -8.13
N GLN A 86 9.46 2.69 -6.94
CA GLN A 86 8.53 2.65 -5.82
C GLN A 86 7.12 3.20 -6.15
N ALA A 87 7.03 4.20 -7.05
CA ALA A 87 5.75 4.72 -7.55
C ALA A 87 4.94 3.62 -8.26
N GLY A 88 5.57 2.96 -9.24
CA GLY A 88 4.99 1.85 -10.00
C GLY A 88 4.64 0.66 -9.11
N ALA A 89 5.55 0.23 -8.24
CA ALA A 89 5.32 -0.87 -7.33
C ALA A 89 4.13 -0.63 -6.38
N ARG A 90 3.98 0.60 -5.87
CA ARG A 90 2.82 1.00 -5.04
C ARG A 90 1.54 1.03 -5.85
N ASN A 91 1.54 1.61 -7.05
CA ASN A 91 0.39 1.60 -7.95
C ASN A 91 -0.07 0.17 -8.22
N LEU A 92 0.85 -0.75 -8.51
CA LEU A 92 0.59 -2.16 -8.77
C LEU A 92 -0.01 -2.84 -7.53
N GLY A 93 0.57 -2.59 -6.36
CA GLY A 93 0.06 -3.13 -5.10
C GLY A 93 -1.37 -2.66 -4.81
N VAL A 94 -1.68 -1.39 -5.04
CA VAL A 94 -3.03 -0.85 -4.86
C VAL A 94 -4.00 -1.37 -5.93
N LEU A 95 -3.56 -1.59 -7.16
CA LEU A 95 -4.38 -2.24 -8.20
C LEU A 95 -4.89 -3.62 -7.75
N TYR A 96 -4.04 -4.39 -7.06
CA TYR A 96 -4.36 -5.75 -6.60
C TYR A 96 -5.01 -5.81 -5.20
N ALA A 97 -5.11 -4.69 -4.50
CA ALA A 97 -5.86 -4.59 -3.25
C ALA A 97 -7.32 -4.99 -3.46
N LYS A 98 -7.89 -5.79 -2.56
CA LYS A 98 -9.29 -6.26 -2.61
C LYS A 98 -10.25 -5.44 -1.76
N SER A 99 -9.74 -4.65 -0.80
CA SER A 99 -10.54 -3.69 -0.04
C SER A 99 -10.44 -2.28 -0.60
N ASP A 100 -11.49 -1.47 -0.40
CA ASP A 100 -11.41 -0.02 -0.60
C ASP A 100 -10.67 0.69 0.53
N LYS A 101 -10.36 0.00 1.64
CA LYS A 101 -9.47 0.49 2.70
C LYS A 101 -8.08 -0.09 2.46
N ILE A 102 -7.10 0.78 2.20
CA ILE A 102 -5.72 0.39 1.95
C ILE A 102 -4.80 1.01 2.99
N VAL A 103 -3.77 0.27 3.39
CA VAL A 103 -2.62 0.80 4.10
C VAL A 103 -1.36 0.49 3.30
N MET A 104 -0.63 1.52 2.90
CA MET A 104 0.63 1.40 2.17
C MET A 104 1.78 1.74 3.11
N THR A 105 2.86 0.96 3.07
CA THR A 105 4.06 1.19 3.88
C THR A 105 5.29 0.56 3.25
N ASP A 106 6.45 1.01 3.67
CA ASP A 106 7.75 0.38 3.40
C ASP A 106 7.99 -0.80 4.38
N LEU A 107 8.95 -1.67 4.06
CA LEU A 107 9.28 -2.88 4.83
C LEU A 107 9.93 -2.62 6.20
N ASP A 108 10.43 -1.42 6.42
CA ASP A 108 11.09 -0.99 7.64
C ASP A 108 10.10 -0.64 8.76
N HIS A 109 8.80 -0.89 8.57
CA HIS A 109 7.76 -0.68 9.58
C HIS A 109 6.89 -1.92 9.77
N ILE A 110 6.56 -2.20 11.03
CA ILE A 110 5.51 -3.15 11.41
C ILE A 110 4.33 -2.39 12.01
N ILE A 111 3.13 -2.61 11.49
CA ILE A 111 1.90 -1.99 12.01
C ILE A 111 1.32 -2.89 13.10
N HIS A 112 1.14 -2.35 14.31
CA HIS A 112 0.62 -3.13 15.44
C HIS A 112 -0.76 -3.74 15.15
N GLU A 113 -1.03 -4.90 15.77
CA GLU A 113 -2.29 -5.62 15.58
C GLU A 113 -3.52 -4.76 15.89
N ASN A 114 -3.50 -4.02 17.00
CA ASN A 114 -4.60 -3.13 17.39
C ASN A 114 -4.85 -2.01 16.35
N THR A 115 -3.80 -1.56 15.68
CA THR A 115 -3.83 -0.55 14.62
C THR A 115 -4.43 -1.13 13.33
N LEU A 116 -3.99 -2.30 12.90
CA LEU A 116 -4.58 -3.00 11.74
C LEU A 116 -6.05 -3.33 11.99
N ARG A 117 -6.40 -3.80 13.18
CA ARG A 117 -7.80 -4.04 13.59
C ARG A 117 -8.63 -2.78 13.52
N TYR A 118 -8.13 -1.68 14.08
CA TYR A 118 -8.80 -0.39 13.99
C TYR A 118 -9.07 0.02 12.55
N MET A 119 -8.08 -0.11 11.67
CA MET A 119 -8.24 0.21 10.24
C MET A 119 -9.25 -0.69 9.54
N ALA A 120 -9.27 -1.98 9.84
CA ALA A 120 -10.18 -2.95 9.25
C ALA A 120 -11.64 -2.69 9.63
N ASP A 121 -11.90 -2.36 10.91
CA ASP A 121 -13.25 -2.16 11.44
C ASP A 121 -13.77 -0.72 11.32
N ARG A 122 -12.89 0.25 11.10
CA ARG A 122 -13.26 1.64 10.84
C ARG A 122 -13.99 1.78 9.48
N ARG A 123 -14.88 2.78 9.40
CA ARG A 123 -15.47 3.27 8.14
C ARG A 123 -14.41 3.74 7.15
N ASN A 124 -14.74 3.65 5.87
CA ASN A 124 -13.86 4.09 4.80
C ASN A 124 -13.32 5.52 5.02
N PRO A 125 -12.00 5.77 4.84
CA PRO A 125 -11.42 7.10 5.04
C PRO A 125 -11.96 8.19 4.09
N GLY A 126 -12.54 7.82 2.95
CA GLY A 126 -13.07 8.76 1.96
C GLY A 126 -11.98 9.72 1.46
N ARG A 127 -12.19 11.02 1.68
CA ARG A 127 -11.23 12.08 1.33
C ARG A 127 -10.06 12.21 2.31
N THR A 128 -10.13 11.55 3.46
CA THR A 128 -9.05 11.62 4.46
C THR A 128 -8.04 10.51 4.20
N PHE A 129 -6.76 10.83 4.26
CA PHE A 129 -5.69 9.84 4.36
C PHE A 129 -4.91 10.08 5.65
N PHE A 130 -4.58 8.99 6.33
CA PHE A 130 -4.01 9.01 7.66
C PHE A 130 -2.54 8.60 7.64
N LYS A 131 -1.72 9.37 8.34
CA LYS A 131 -0.40 8.97 8.81
C LYS A 131 -0.53 8.23 10.13
N LEU A 132 0.45 7.38 10.42
CA LEU A 132 0.57 6.71 11.72
C LEU A 132 1.71 7.36 12.50
N TYR A 133 1.56 7.45 13.81
CA TYR A 133 2.70 7.74 14.66
C TYR A 133 3.57 6.48 14.80
N ARG A 134 4.86 6.70 15.07
CA ARG A 134 5.86 5.64 15.22
C ARG A 134 6.41 5.61 16.62
N ASN A 135 6.84 4.43 17.05
CA ASN A 135 7.75 4.26 18.17
C ASN A 135 8.96 3.41 17.74
N SER A 136 10.04 3.51 18.52
CA SER A 136 11.19 2.62 18.35
C SER A 136 10.95 1.35 19.15
N PRO A 137 11.35 0.16 18.66
CA PRO A 137 11.39 -1.06 19.47
C PRO A 137 12.21 -0.90 20.74
N GLU A 138 13.29 -0.11 20.69
CA GLU A 138 14.21 0.14 21.80
C GLU A 138 13.63 1.10 22.84
N ASN A 139 12.69 1.95 22.44
CA ASN A 139 11.99 2.87 23.34
C ASN A 139 10.52 3.01 22.92
N PRO A 140 9.66 2.03 23.29
CA PRO A 140 8.26 2.00 22.90
C PRO A 140 7.45 3.20 23.39
N GLN A 141 7.90 3.87 24.45
CA GLN A 141 7.24 5.04 25.06
C GLN A 141 7.49 6.33 24.25
N LYS A 142 8.59 6.39 23.48
CA LYS A 142 8.92 7.55 22.64
C LYS A 142 8.12 7.50 21.33
N ILE A 143 7.05 8.29 21.28
CA ILE A 143 6.19 8.42 20.10
C ILE A 143 6.61 9.63 19.26
N TYR A 144 6.81 9.43 17.95
CA TYR A 144 7.19 10.47 17.00
C TYR A 144 6.43 10.37 15.67
N LYS A 145 6.65 11.35 14.78
CA LYS A 145 5.91 11.47 13.51
C LYS A 145 6.20 10.29 12.55
N GLY A 146 5.20 9.99 11.74
CA GLY A 146 5.19 8.86 10.80
C GLY A 146 6.13 9.00 9.63
N HIS A 147 6.45 7.87 9.00
CA HIS A 147 7.22 7.79 7.76
C HIS A 147 6.55 8.58 6.63
N SER A 148 7.31 9.17 5.69
CA SER A 148 6.75 9.97 4.58
C SER A 148 5.81 9.15 3.69
N ASN A 149 6.10 7.87 3.52
CA ASN A 149 5.43 6.95 2.60
C ASN A 149 4.46 5.94 3.24
N LEU A 150 4.11 6.14 4.52
CA LEU A 150 3.10 5.34 5.22
C LEU A 150 1.73 6.05 5.22
N PHE A 151 0.73 5.44 4.58
CA PHE A 151 -0.62 6.01 4.46
C PHE A 151 -1.72 4.97 4.62
N PHE A 152 -2.73 5.26 5.45
CA PHE A 152 -4.01 4.57 5.47
C PHE A 152 -5.09 5.42 4.79
N MET A 153 -5.68 4.96 3.69
CA MET A 153 -6.60 5.76 2.86
C MET A 153 -7.62 4.91 2.09
N SER A 154 -8.49 5.58 1.33
CA SER A 154 -9.41 4.93 0.40
C SER A 154 -8.70 4.56 -0.92
N ARG A 155 -8.88 3.33 -1.40
CA ARG A 155 -8.42 2.87 -2.72
C ARG A 155 -9.07 3.70 -3.83
N ALA A 156 -10.36 3.97 -3.73
CA ALA A 156 -11.09 4.82 -4.67
C ALA A 156 -10.53 6.24 -4.69
N ARG A 157 -10.13 6.79 -3.53
CA ARG A 157 -9.50 8.12 -3.49
C ARG A 157 -8.10 8.12 -4.09
N PHE A 158 -7.32 7.06 -3.88
CA PHE A 158 -6.03 6.86 -4.53
C PHE A 158 -6.19 6.84 -6.06
N MET A 159 -7.06 5.96 -6.57
CA MET A 159 -7.28 5.75 -8.01
C MET A 159 -7.98 6.94 -8.68
N ARG A 160 -8.80 7.71 -7.96
CA ARG A 160 -9.42 8.93 -8.49
C ARG A 160 -8.40 9.96 -8.96
N PHE A 161 -7.20 9.94 -8.39
CA PHE A 161 -6.11 10.85 -8.73
C PHE A 161 -4.89 10.08 -9.21
N PHE A 162 -5.13 9.02 -9.99
CA PHE A 162 -4.13 8.31 -10.79
C PHE A 162 -3.01 7.61 -10.00
N GLY A 163 -3.08 7.58 -8.67
CA GLY A 163 -2.08 6.94 -7.82
C GLY A 163 -0.84 7.79 -7.61
N TYR A 164 0.33 7.15 -7.59
CA TYR A 164 1.63 7.82 -7.68
C TYR A 164 1.94 8.13 -9.14
N ASP A 165 2.63 9.24 -9.38
CA ASP A 165 3.06 9.62 -10.72
C ASP A 165 4.32 8.83 -11.12
N GLU A 166 4.20 7.99 -12.15
CA GLU A 166 5.31 7.14 -12.62
C GLU A 166 6.31 7.88 -13.50
N GLU A 167 6.11 9.17 -13.83
CA GLU A 167 7.14 9.99 -14.48
C GLU A 167 8.38 10.19 -13.59
N PHE A 168 8.23 10.01 -12.26
CA PHE A 168 9.36 10.03 -11.32
C PHE A 168 10.14 8.71 -11.27
N ALA A 169 9.60 7.61 -11.81
CA ALA A 169 10.28 6.31 -11.80
C ALA A 169 11.55 6.35 -12.66
N GLY A 170 12.55 5.54 -12.30
CA GLY A 170 13.88 5.59 -12.90
C GLY A 170 14.87 6.46 -12.12
N ASN A 171 14.39 7.37 -11.26
CA ASN A 171 15.21 8.33 -10.52
C ASN A 171 14.76 8.44 -9.05
N TYR A 172 15.67 8.87 -8.17
CA TYR A 172 15.39 8.94 -6.73
C TYR A 172 14.49 10.14 -6.37
N GLY A 173 13.47 9.87 -5.57
CA GLY A 173 12.76 10.87 -4.75
C GLY A 173 11.74 11.75 -5.47
N ALA A 174 11.15 12.66 -4.69
CA ALA A 174 10.08 13.60 -5.05
C ALA A 174 8.69 12.98 -5.28
N GLU A 175 8.57 11.70 -5.63
CA GLU A 175 7.28 11.05 -5.91
C GLU A 175 6.36 11.02 -4.69
N ASP A 176 6.90 10.78 -3.49
CA ASP A 176 6.17 10.72 -2.22
C ASP A 176 5.62 12.08 -1.80
N TYR A 177 6.46 13.10 -1.90
CA TYR A 177 6.12 14.47 -1.61
C TYR A 177 5.08 14.98 -2.60
N ARG A 178 5.28 14.76 -3.90
CA ARG A 178 4.35 15.18 -4.95
C ARG A 178 3.01 14.48 -4.81
N PHE A 179 2.98 13.18 -4.51
CA PHE A 179 1.75 12.45 -4.24
C PHE A 179 0.91 13.14 -3.14
N VAL A 180 1.53 13.48 -2.01
CA VAL A 180 0.84 14.17 -0.89
C VAL A 180 0.34 15.55 -1.30
N LYS A 181 1.14 16.32 -2.05
CA LYS A 181 0.75 17.65 -2.51
C LYS A 181 -0.41 17.59 -3.50
N TYR A 182 -0.32 16.71 -4.50
CA TYR A 182 -1.37 16.49 -5.49
C TYR A 182 -2.69 16.10 -4.83
N GLN A 183 -2.65 15.14 -3.91
CA GLN A 183 -3.82 14.76 -3.11
C GLN A 183 -4.45 15.97 -2.40
N LYS A 184 -3.64 16.85 -1.79
CA LYS A 184 -4.12 18.05 -1.09
C LYS A 184 -4.70 19.10 -2.04
N TYR A 185 -4.06 19.33 -3.19
CA TYR A 185 -4.56 20.26 -4.20
C TYR A 185 -5.95 19.85 -4.71
N HIS A 186 -6.24 18.54 -4.72
CA HIS A 186 -7.58 18.03 -5.02
C HIS A 186 -8.50 17.82 -3.81
N GLY A 187 -8.18 18.45 -2.68
CA GLY A 187 -9.03 18.49 -1.50
C GLY A 187 -9.04 17.20 -0.68
N SER A 188 -8.01 16.36 -0.76
CA SER A 188 -7.79 15.30 0.23
C SER A 188 -7.25 15.89 1.53
N ILE A 189 -7.63 15.30 2.66
CA ILE A 189 -7.26 15.79 3.98
C ILE A 189 -6.23 14.84 4.59
N GLN A 190 -5.05 15.36 4.93
CA GLN A 190 -4.06 14.59 5.68
C GLN A 190 -4.33 14.71 7.18
N ARG A 191 -4.43 13.58 7.87
CA ARG A 191 -4.53 13.52 9.35
C ARG A 191 -3.57 12.49 9.92
N TYR A 192 -3.41 12.49 11.23
CA TYR A 192 -2.81 11.36 11.94
C TYR A 192 -3.91 10.51 12.57
N LEU A 193 -3.68 9.20 12.67
CA LEU A 193 -4.42 8.37 13.62
C LEU A 193 -4.07 8.80 15.06
N SER A 194 -4.96 8.48 16.01
CA SER A 194 -4.67 8.69 17.43
C SER A 194 -3.38 7.97 17.83
N LYS A 195 -2.61 8.55 18.77
CA LYS A 195 -1.34 7.98 19.28
C LYS A 195 -1.46 6.60 19.94
N LYS A 196 -2.67 6.08 20.15
CA LYS A 196 -2.90 4.69 20.58
C LYS A 196 -2.80 3.67 19.44
N TYR A 197 -2.82 4.13 18.19
CA TYR A 197 -2.70 3.32 16.98
C TYR A 197 -1.36 3.64 16.32
N LEU A 198 -0.38 2.79 16.59
CA LEU A 198 1.02 2.98 16.23
C LEU A 198 1.49 1.94 15.21
N CYS A 199 2.65 2.22 14.63
CA CYS A 199 3.55 1.25 14.05
C CYS A 199 4.94 1.39 14.72
N SER A 200 5.75 0.34 14.63
CA SER A 200 7.15 0.36 15.06
C SER A 200 8.07 0.33 13.87
N GLU A 201 9.20 1.02 13.97
CA GLU A 201 10.32 0.77 13.06
C GLU A 201 10.88 -0.64 13.29
N ARG A 202 11.34 -1.27 12.23
CA ARG A 202 11.99 -2.59 12.28
C ARG A 202 13.48 -2.39 12.11
N ASN A 203 14.27 -3.15 12.87
CA ASN A 203 15.71 -3.21 12.65
C ASN A 203 15.99 -4.13 11.46
N VAL A 204 15.77 -3.60 10.25
CA VAL A 204 16.13 -4.28 9.01
C VAL A 204 17.62 -4.03 8.78
N ASN A 205 18.39 -5.09 8.52
CA ASN A 205 19.82 -4.97 8.24
C ASN A 205 20.02 -4.17 6.95
N ARG A 206 20.25 -2.86 7.08
CA ARG A 206 20.34 -1.95 5.94
C ARG A 206 21.47 -2.32 4.98
N ASN A 207 22.55 -2.90 5.50
CA ASN A 207 23.67 -3.33 4.67
C ASN A 207 23.33 -4.57 3.83
N LYS A 208 22.37 -5.40 4.28
CA LYS A 208 21.96 -6.64 3.61
C LYS A 208 20.65 -6.55 2.81
N SER A 209 19.83 -5.53 3.06
CA SER A 209 18.46 -5.49 2.55
C SER A 209 18.12 -4.22 1.77
N TYR A 210 19.04 -3.25 1.68
CA TYR A 210 18.88 -2.07 0.81
C TYR A 210 19.66 -2.22 -0.47
N HIS A 211 19.15 -1.61 -1.53
CA HIS A 211 19.83 -1.51 -2.81
C HIS A 211 21.07 -0.63 -2.73
N THR A 212 21.95 -0.79 -3.70
CA THR A 212 23.18 -0.01 -3.86
C THR A 212 22.99 1.26 -4.71
N LEU A 213 21.75 1.58 -5.11
CA LEU A 213 21.45 2.75 -5.94
C LEU A 213 21.80 4.07 -5.24
N GLU A 214 22.41 4.98 -6.01
CA GLU A 214 22.74 6.32 -5.58
C GLU A 214 21.48 7.18 -5.45
N ARG A 215 21.43 7.97 -4.38
CA ARG A 215 20.32 8.88 -4.08
C ARG A 215 20.63 10.25 -4.64
N ASP A 216 20.13 10.52 -5.84
CA ASP A 216 20.27 11.81 -6.51
C ASP A 216 18.91 12.39 -6.91
N LEU A 217 18.66 13.63 -6.48
CA LEU A 217 17.43 14.38 -6.76
C LEU A 217 17.53 15.22 -8.04
N SER A 218 18.69 15.28 -8.69
CA SER A 218 18.93 16.16 -9.85
C SER A 218 17.95 15.95 -10.99
N ALA A 219 17.58 14.70 -11.27
CA ALA A 219 16.64 14.35 -12.34
C ALA A 219 15.18 14.65 -11.96
N ASN A 220 14.78 14.34 -10.72
CA ASN A 220 13.38 14.47 -10.30
C ASN A 220 13.00 15.87 -9.78
N THR A 221 13.97 16.72 -9.45
CA THR A 221 13.70 18.10 -9.01
C THR A 221 13.06 18.95 -10.13
N PRO A 222 13.61 19.00 -11.36
CA PRO A 222 12.96 19.69 -12.48
C PRO A 222 11.59 19.12 -12.84
N VAL A 223 11.40 17.80 -12.70
CA VAL A 223 10.10 17.15 -12.90
C VAL A 223 9.11 17.67 -11.86
N ASP A 224 9.46 17.68 -10.58
CA ASP A 224 8.59 18.19 -9.51
C ASP A 224 8.22 19.67 -9.69
N ASP A 225 9.18 20.50 -10.08
CA ASP A 225 8.98 21.92 -10.35
C ASP A 225 8.03 22.14 -11.54
N LYS A 226 8.21 21.38 -12.64
CA LYS A 226 7.29 21.39 -13.77
C LYS A 226 5.88 20.98 -13.34
N LYS A 227 5.72 19.89 -12.60
CA LYS A 227 4.42 19.42 -12.10
C LYS A 227 3.74 20.43 -11.21
N LYS A 228 4.51 21.11 -10.34
CA LYS A 228 4.02 22.21 -9.51
C LYS A 228 3.52 23.37 -10.37
N HIS A 229 4.31 23.80 -11.34
CA HIS A 229 3.94 24.89 -12.23
C HIS A 229 2.68 24.58 -13.03
N GLU A 230 2.56 23.36 -13.55
CA GLU A 230 1.38 22.90 -14.29
C GLU A 230 0.09 23.02 -13.47
N ILE A 231 0.08 22.50 -12.23
CA ILE A 231 -1.13 22.58 -11.40
C ILE A 231 -1.42 24.00 -10.89
N GLU A 232 -0.40 24.81 -10.62
CA GLU A 232 -0.57 26.21 -10.20
C GLU A 232 -1.12 27.08 -11.34
N THR A 233 -0.78 26.75 -12.59
CA THR A 233 -1.19 27.52 -13.78
C THR A 233 -2.54 27.07 -14.32
N TYR A 234 -2.74 25.75 -14.48
CA TYR A 234 -3.90 25.20 -15.18
C TYR A 234 -4.94 24.59 -14.23
N GLY A 235 -4.59 24.35 -12.96
CA GLY A 235 -5.50 23.76 -11.99
C GLY A 235 -5.92 22.33 -12.35
N GLU A 236 -7.14 21.95 -11.94
CA GLU A 236 -7.73 20.65 -12.23
C GLU A 236 -6.76 19.48 -12.06
N GLU A 237 -6.73 18.54 -13.00
CA GLU A 237 -5.92 17.31 -12.93
C GLU A 237 -4.53 17.45 -13.59
N PHE A 238 -4.07 18.68 -13.88
CA PHE A 238 -2.72 18.97 -14.36
C PHE A 238 -1.67 18.77 -13.26
N GLY A 239 -0.38 18.64 -13.61
CA GLY A 239 0.67 18.39 -12.61
C GLY A 239 0.74 16.94 -12.13
N HIS A 240 0.21 16.01 -12.91
CA HIS A 240 0.40 14.56 -12.78
C HIS A 240 0.42 13.94 -14.18
N SER A 241 1.36 13.05 -14.48
CA SER A 241 1.37 12.33 -15.75
C SER A 241 0.17 11.38 -15.87
N ARG A 242 0.01 10.70 -17.01
CA ARG A 242 -0.94 9.58 -17.16
C ARG A 242 -0.23 8.25 -17.33
N MET A 243 1.05 8.20 -16.95
CA MET A 243 1.83 6.97 -16.88
C MET A 243 1.30 6.15 -15.71
N PHE A 244 0.89 4.92 -15.98
CA PHE A 244 0.35 4.01 -14.99
C PHE A 244 0.64 2.57 -15.40
N LEU A 245 1.47 1.90 -14.61
CA LEU A 245 1.96 0.54 -14.82
C LEU A 245 2.60 0.35 -16.19
N ASN A 246 3.57 1.21 -16.55
CA ASN A 246 4.29 1.12 -17.83
C ASN A 246 5.40 0.05 -17.81
N PHE A 247 5.07 -1.13 -17.28
CA PHE A 247 5.93 -2.29 -17.14
C PHE A 247 5.06 -3.55 -17.08
N SER A 248 5.65 -4.73 -17.22
CA SER A 248 4.94 -6.00 -17.11
C SER A 248 5.16 -6.65 -15.75
N TRP A 249 4.27 -7.54 -15.35
CA TRP A 249 4.37 -8.22 -14.06
C TRP A 249 3.75 -9.61 -14.10
N SER A 250 4.14 -10.43 -13.12
CA SER A 250 3.68 -11.79 -12.94
C SER A 250 3.20 -12.00 -11.51
N ILE A 251 2.07 -12.70 -11.32
CA ILE A 251 1.65 -13.15 -9.99
C ILE A 251 2.45 -14.43 -9.69
N VAL A 252 3.34 -14.37 -8.71
CA VAL A 252 4.24 -15.48 -8.37
C VAL A 252 3.68 -16.35 -7.23
N LYS A 253 2.83 -15.78 -6.37
CA LYS A 253 2.13 -16.53 -5.32
C LYS A 253 0.77 -15.91 -5.01
N ASN A 254 -0.23 -16.75 -4.80
CA ASN A 254 -1.58 -16.31 -4.41
C ASN A 254 -2.19 -17.33 -3.44
N VAL A 255 -2.21 -16.98 -2.16
CA VAL A 255 -2.69 -17.83 -1.07
C VAL A 255 -3.88 -17.14 -0.39
N HIS A 256 -4.82 -17.95 0.08
CA HIS A 256 -6.02 -17.46 0.72
C HIS A 256 -6.36 -18.26 1.96
N ARG A 257 -6.81 -17.54 2.99
CA ARG A 257 -7.42 -18.14 4.18
C ARG A 257 -8.89 -18.41 3.92
N THR A 258 -9.48 -19.29 4.72
CA THR A 258 -10.92 -19.57 4.67
C THR A 258 -11.70 -18.30 5.00
N PRO A 259 -12.64 -17.86 4.14
CA PRO A 259 -13.47 -16.69 4.43
C PRO A 259 -14.31 -16.90 5.70
N PRO A 260 -14.47 -15.88 6.56
CA PRO A 260 -15.35 -15.98 7.72
C PRO A 260 -16.82 -16.07 7.28
N ALA A 261 -17.67 -16.61 8.15
CA ALA A 261 -19.10 -16.73 7.89
C ALA A 261 -19.74 -15.36 7.60
N ARG A 262 -20.53 -15.28 6.52
CA ARG A 262 -21.21 -14.04 6.12
C ARG A 262 -22.34 -13.72 7.09
N LYS A 263 -22.38 -12.49 7.58
CA LYS A 263 -23.51 -11.99 8.40
C LYS A 263 -24.64 -11.49 7.49
N LYS A 264 -25.87 -11.96 7.72
CA LYS A 264 -27.06 -11.52 6.99
C LYS A 264 -27.45 -10.11 7.43
N ASN A 265 -27.63 -9.19 6.49
CA ASN A 265 -28.20 -7.86 6.74
C ASN A 265 -29.41 -7.63 5.82
N THR A 266 -30.60 -7.95 6.32
CA THR A 266 -31.85 -7.87 5.55
C THR A 266 -32.31 -6.43 5.31
N LEU A 267 -31.89 -5.48 6.16
CA LEU A 267 -32.27 -4.08 6.07
C LEU A 267 -31.41 -3.29 5.08
N TRP A 268 -30.28 -3.84 4.63
CA TRP A 268 -29.38 -3.13 3.71
C TRP A 268 -30.10 -2.72 2.42
N LYS A 269 -30.72 -3.65 1.70
CA LYS A 269 -31.40 -3.33 0.42
C LYS A 269 -32.60 -2.38 0.59
N PRO A 270 -33.55 -2.59 1.53
CA PRO A 270 -34.69 -1.68 1.70
C PRO A 270 -34.28 -0.26 2.11
N MET A 271 -33.23 -0.10 2.91
CA MET A 271 -32.77 1.21 3.40
C MET A 271 -31.87 1.97 2.41
N TRP A 272 -31.97 1.70 1.10
CA TRP A 272 -31.12 2.35 0.10
C TRP A 272 -31.35 3.85 0.01
N TRP A 273 -32.60 4.31 0.10
CA TRP A 273 -32.97 5.73 0.03
C TRP A 273 -32.40 6.52 1.22
N PHE A 274 -32.24 5.87 2.38
CA PHE A 274 -31.60 6.49 3.54
C PHE A 274 -30.11 6.75 3.27
N ARG A 275 -29.41 5.83 2.59
CA ARG A 275 -28.03 6.04 2.16
C ARG A 275 -27.91 7.03 0.99
N TYR A 276 -28.96 7.18 0.19
CA TYR A 276 -29.05 8.24 -0.82
C TYR A 276 -29.12 9.63 -0.15
N LEU A 277 -30.03 9.81 0.82
CA LEU A 277 -30.15 11.06 1.57
C LEU A 277 -28.90 11.37 2.41
N PHE A 278 -28.33 10.33 3.02
CA PHE A 278 -27.14 10.43 3.86
C PHE A 278 -25.97 9.70 3.19
N GLY A 279 -25.39 10.31 2.14
CA GLY A 279 -24.34 9.72 1.31
C GLY A 279 -23.13 9.15 2.09
N PHE A 280 -22.84 9.66 3.28
CA PHE A 280 -21.78 9.13 4.14
C PHE A 280 -22.07 7.73 4.72
N LEU A 281 -23.32 7.25 4.66
CA LEU A 281 -23.74 5.90 5.04
C LEU A 281 -23.67 4.90 3.88
N ALA A 282 -23.39 5.37 2.67
CA ALA A 282 -23.32 4.52 1.47
C ALA A 282 -22.06 3.62 1.42
N ARG A 283 -21.13 3.76 2.38
CA ARG A 283 -19.83 3.06 2.40
C ARG A 283 -19.43 2.58 3.79
#